data_AF-A0A2M7WWP3-F1
#
_entry.id   AF-A0A2M7WWP3-F1
#
_cell.length_a   1.000
_cell.length_b   1.000
_cell.length_c   1.000
_cell.angle_alpha   90.00
_cell.angle_beta   90.00
_cell.angle_gamma   90.00
#
_symmetry.space_group_name_H-M   'P 1'
#
loop_
_entity.id
_entity.type
_entity.pdbx_description
1 polymer ?
#
loop_
_entity_poly.entity_id
_entity_poly.type
_entity_poly.pdbx_seq_one_letter_code
_entity_poly.pdbx_strand_id
1 'polypeptide(L)'
;MRSSFAEGTGTLFGFGPQADFKNSTMNIAYATQGGLALPDRGYYLEDRADFVAARAAYLDYIAKLLVLSGAAEATAEADAKTIMAFETRLAKVSLSSEEMSRDVETFYHPVSIAEADQLTPNFLWSKFFDAQGVKQPALFSLAQPKFHAEVNAMLTELPIAAWKTYLRFHLIDEASPYLSDAYA
;
A
#
# COMPACT_ATOMS: atom_id res chain seq x y z
N MET A 1 0.97 5.32 10.35
CA MET A 1 1.44 5.23 8.96
C MET A 1 2.94 5.41 8.83
N ARG A 2 3.59 6.48 9.34
CA ARG A 2 5.07 6.58 9.23
C ARG A 2 5.80 5.64 10.21
N SER A 3 5.42 5.66 11.48
CA SER A 3 6.04 4.81 12.52
C SER A 3 5.77 3.31 12.32
N SER A 4 4.66 2.94 11.70
CA SER A 4 4.35 1.53 11.43
C SER A 4 5.37 0.87 10.50
N PHE A 5 5.98 1.61 9.57
CA PHE A 5 7.10 1.09 8.77
C PHE A 5 8.34 0.80 9.64
N ALA A 6 8.63 1.63 10.64
CA ALA A 6 9.74 1.41 11.55
C ALA A 6 9.51 0.19 12.45
N GLU A 7 8.23 -0.15 12.68
CA GLU A 7 7.78 -1.32 13.43
C GLU A 7 7.59 -2.57 12.54
N GLY A 8 7.85 -2.48 11.23
CA GLY A 8 7.72 -3.59 10.28
C GLY A 8 6.30 -3.88 9.80
N THR A 9 5.31 -3.04 10.14
CA THR A 9 3.87 -3.20 9.82
C THR A 9 3.40 -2.17 8.78
N GLY A 10 4.29 -1.80 7.85
CA GLY A 10 3.99 -0.85 6.78
C GLY A 10 3.15 -1.50 5.68
N THR A 11 1.85 -1.18 5.61
CA THR A 11 0.93 -1.88 4.70
C THR A 11 0.58 -1.12 3.41
N LEU A 12 0.79 0.20 3.35
CA LEU A 12 0.32 1.03 2.23
C LEU A 12 1.22 0.97 0.99
N PHE A 13 2.54 0.86 1.18
CA PHE A 13 3.53 0.88 0.12
C PHE A 13 4.76 0.07 0.55
N GLY A 14 5.57 -0.39 -0.39
CA GLY A 14 6.82 -1.08 -0.05
C GLY A 14 7.92 -0.08 0.24
N PHE A 15 8.74 -0.33 1.26
CA PHE A 15 9.93 0.48 1.53
C PHE A 15 11.08 -0.41 1.99
N GLY A 16 12.21 -0.33 1.29
CA GLY A 16 13.37 -1.12 1.65
C GLY A 16 14.64 -0.73 0.89
N PRO A 17 15.82 -1.16 1.38
CA PRO A 17 17.09 -0.95 0.70
C PRO A 17 17.27 -1.95 -0.44
N GLN A 18 17.83 -1.49 -1.56
CA GLN A 18 18.32 -2.34 -2.64
C GLN A 18 19.55 -1.70 -3.29
N ALA A 19 20.35 -2.49 -4.00
CA ALA A 19 21.45 -1.97 -4.80
C ALA A 19 20.93 -0.93 -5.80
N ASP A 20 21.64 0.18 -5.93
CA ASP A 20 21.34 1.20 -6.94
C ASP A 20 21.52 0.58 -8.33
N PHE A 21 20.46 0.63 -9.14
CA PHE A 21 20.44 0.06 -10.48
C PHE A 21 21.44 0.70 -11.46
N LYS A 22 21.89 1.92 -11.18
CA LYS A 22 22.94 2.59 -11.95
C LYS A 22 24.30 2.59 -11.25
N ASN A 23 24.36 2.19 -9.97
CA ASN A 23 25.61 2.03 -9.22
C ASN A 23 25.53 0.89 -8.19
N SER A 24 25.78 -0.33 -8.65
CA SER A 24 25.71 -1.54 -7.80
C SER A 24 26.68 -1.57 -6.58
N THR A 25 27.62 -0.63 -6.48
CA THR A 25 28.53 -0.53 -5.33
C THR A 25 27.89 0.12 -4.11
N MET A 26 26.68 0.68 -4.25
CA MET A 26 25.93 1.33 -3.18
C MET A 26 24.47 0.86 -3.14
N ASN A 27 23.87 0.98 -1.97
CA ASN A 27 22.44 0.76 -1.77
C ASN A 27 21.72 2.10 -1.64
N ILE A 28 20.50 2.16 -2.17
CA ILE A 28 19.56 3.24 -1.94
C ILE A 28 18.23 2.66 -1.47
N ALA A 29 17.39 3.50 -0.86
CA ALA A 29 16.05 3.10 -0.50
C ALA A 29 15.12 3.19 -1.73
N TYR A 30 14.19 2.25 -1.82
CA TYR A 30 13.14 2.24 -2.83
C TYR A 30 11.78 2.29 -2.13
N ALA A 31 10.95 3.25 -2.50
CA ALA A 31 9.56 3.34 -2.10
C ALA A 31 8.65 2.87 -3.26
N THR A 32 8.18 1.63 -3.19
CA THR A 32 7.41 0.97 -4.25
C THR A 32 5.92 1.01 -3.98
N GLN A 33 5.10 0.89 -5.02
CA GLN A 33 3.66 0.67 -4.85
C GLN A 33 3.36 -0.54 -3.95
N GLY A 34 2.18 -0.54 -3.34
CA GLY A 34 1.71 -1.63 -2.48
C GLY A 34 0.26 -1.41 -2.10
N GLY A 35 -0.14 -2.00 -0.97
CA GLY A 35 -1.43 -1.71 -0.36
C GLY A 35 -2.64 -2.37 -1.01
N LEU A 36 -2.44 -3.34 -1.88
CA LEU A 36 -3.49 -4.22 -2.41
C LEU A 36 -3.42 -5.57 -1.68
N ALA A 37 -4.55 -6.13 -1.29
CA ALA A 37 -4.60 -7.48 -0.72
C ALA A 37 -4.73 -8.57 -1.80
N LEU A 38 -5.42 -8.28 -2.91
CA LEU A 38 -5.49 -9.19 -4.04
C LEU A 38 -4.17 -9.15 -4.84
N PRO A 39 -3.78 -10.26 -5.49
CA PRO A 39 -2.40 -10.44 -5.98
C PRO A 39 -1.92 -9.45 -7.04
N ASP A 40 -2.83 -8.84 -7.80
CA ASP A 40 -2.50 -7.92 -8.88
C ASP A 40 -3.62 -6.90 -9.12
N ARG A 41 -3.28 -5.75 -9.72
CA ARG A 41 -4.27 -4.74 -10.11
C ARG A 41 -5.36 -5.30 -11.02
N GLY A 42 -5.07 -6.30 -11.85
CA GLY A 42 -6.04 -6.93 -12.75
C GLY A 42 -7.28 -7.45 -12.01
N TYR A 43 -7.10 -8.00 -10.80
CA TYR A 43 -8.20 -8.49 -9.96
C TYR A 43 -9.22 -7.41 -9.59
N TYR A 44 -8.82 -6.14 -9.56
CA TYR A 44 -9.70 -5.02 -9.23
C TYR A 44 -10.38 -4.42 -10.47
N LEU A 45 -9.77 -4.57 -11.65
CA LEU A 45 -10.08 -3.75 -12.82
C LEU A 45 -10.67 -4.51 -14.01
N GLU A 46 -10.41 -5.82 -14.13
CA GLU A 46 -10.89 -6.60 -15.27
C GLU A 46 -12.21 -7.32 -14.94
N ASP A 47 -13.06 -7.45 -15.96
CA ASP A 47 -14.38 -8.09 -15.88
C ASP A 47 -14.35 -9.60 -16.20
N ARG A 48 -13.20 -10.25 -16.02
CA ARG A 48 -13.10 -11.70 -16.15
C ARG A 48 -13.91 -12.38 -15.05
N ALA A 49 -14.61 -13.47 -15.40
CA ALA A 49 -15.51 -14.16 -14.48
C ALA A 49 -14.80 -14.65 -13.18
N ASP A 50 -13.56 -15.12 -13.30
CA ASP A 50 -12.74 -15.52 -12.16
C ASP A 50 -12.36 -14.33 -11.26
N PHE A 51 -12.10 -13.16 -11.82
CA PHE A 51 -11.78 -11.96 -11.04
C PHE A 51 -13.02 -11.33 -10.40
N VAL A 52 -14.17 -11.36 -11.08
CA VAL A 52 -15.46 -10.98 -10.48
C VAL A 52 -15.77 -11.85 -9.27
N ALA A 53 -15.59 -13.18 -9.41
CA ALA A 53 -15.78 -14.12 -8.30
C ALA A 53 -14.77 -13.87 -7.16
N ALA A 54 -13.51 -13.59 -7.49
CA ALA A 54 -12.48 -13.25 -6.50
C ALA A 54 -12.83 -11.97 -5.73
N ARG A 55 -13.33 -10.92 -6.39
CA ARG A 55 -13.78 -9.68 -5.72
C ARG A 55 -14.96 -9.92 -4.78
N ALA A 56 -15.90 -10.78 -5.15
CA ALA A 56 -17.02 -11.15 -4.29
C ALA A 56 -16.54 -11.90 -3.03
N ALA A 57 -15.71 -12.94 -3.22
CA ALA A 57 -15.11 -13.69 -2.11
C ALA A 57 -14.25 -12.80 -1.21
N TYR A 58 -13.56 -11.81 -1.79
CA TYR A 58 -12.75 -10.86 -1.03
C TYR A 58 -13.59 -9.96 -0.13
N LEU A 59 -14.73 -9.46 -0.61
CA LEU A 59 -15.67 -8.69 0.22
C LEU A 59 -16.19 -9.52 1.41
N ASP A 60 -16.56 -10.77 1.17
CA ASP A 60 -17.01 -11.69 2.21
C ASP A 60 -15.89 -11.97 3.23
N TYR A 61 -14.66 -12.15 2.75
CA TYR A 61 -13.48 -12.34 3.58
C TYR A 61 -13.22 -11.14 4.50
N ILE A 62 -13.20 -9.91 3.95
CA ILE A 62 -13.01 -8.69 4.74
C ILE A 62 -14.08 -8.59 5.82
N ALA A 63 -15.36 -8.78 5.46
CA ALA A 63 -16.46 -8.67 6.40
C ALA A 63 -16.33 -9.71 7.53
N LYS A 64 -16.04 -10.97 7.19
CA LYS A 64 -15.80 -12.04 8.18
C LYS A 64 -14.67 -11.67 9.13
N LEU A 65 -13.54 -11.19 8.59
CA LEU A 65 -12.37 -10.85 9.38
C LEU A 65 -12.65 -9.70 10.37
N LEU A 66 -13.37 -8.69 9.92
CA LEU A 66 -13.76 -7.56 10.76
C LEU A 66 -14.76 -7.99 11.85
N VAL A 67 -15.72 -8.87 11.54
CA VAL A 67 -16.63 -9.44 12.56
C VAL A 67 -15.85 -10.23 13.61
N LEU A 68 -14.90 -11.07 13.21
CA LEU A 68 -14.03 -11.80 14.15
C LEU A 68 -13.26 -10.84 15.06
N SER A 69 -12.84 -9.68 14.54
CA SER A 69 -12.19 -8.62 15.33
C SER A 69 -13.14 -7.81 16.23
N GLY A 70 -14.43 -8.16 16.27
CA GLY A 70 -15.44 -7.55 17.16
C GLY A 70 -16.30 -6.47 16.53
N ALA A 71 -16.25 -6.27 15.21
CA ALA A 71 -17.18 -5.37 14.52
C ALA A 71 -18.59 -5.97 14.43
N ALA A 72 -19.62 -5.11 14.45
CA ALA A 72 -20.97 -5.54 14.09
C ALA A 72 -21.05 -5.88 12.60
N GLU A 73 -21.86 -6.88 12.23
CA GLU A 73 -21.98 -7.40 10.85
C GLU A 73 -22.29 -6.29 9.83
N ALA A 74 -23.29 -5.46 10.10
CA ALA A 74 -23.64 -4.34 9.20
C ALA A 74 -22.50 -3.31 9.05
N THR A 75 -21.70 -3.11 10.09
CA THR A 75 -20.51 -2.24 10.01
C THR A 75 -19.41 -2.91 9.19
N ALA A 76 -19.16 -4.20 9.40
CA ALA A 76 -18.16 -4.96 8.67
C ALA A 76 -18.46 -5.00 7.16
N GLU A 77 -19.72 -5.16 6.75
CA GLU A 77 -20.11 -5.11 5.34
C GLU A 77 -19.88 -3.73 4.69
N ALA A 78 -20.16 -2.65 5.43
CA ALA A 78 -19.93 -1.28 4.95
C ALA A 78 -18.43 -0.97 4.86
N ASP A 79 -17.66 -1.43 5.85
CA ASP A 79 -16.21 -1.29 5.89
C ASP A 79 -15.56 -2.09 4.75
N ALA A 80 -16.05 -3.31 4.45
CA ALA A 80 -15.57 -4.12 3.32
C ALA A 80 -15.72 -3.39 1.97
N LYS A 81 -16.85 -2.72 1.73
CA LYS A 81 -17.07 -1.90 0.54
C LYS A 81 -16.12 -0.69 0.49
N THR A 82 -15.86 -0.09 1.66
CA THR A 82 -14.91 1.04 1.77
C THR A 82 -13.49 0.59 1.43
N ILE A 83 -13.06 -0.56 1.92
CA ILE A 83 -11.74 -1.16 1.66
C ILE A 83 -11.59 -1.53 0.19
N MET A 84 -12.57 -2.22 -0.40
CA MET A 84 -12.58 -2.54 -1.83
C MET A 84 -12.48 -1.28 -2.70
N ALA A 85 -13.23 -0.23 -2.38
CA ALA A 85 -13.17 1.03 -3.12
C ALA A 85 -11.81 1.74 -2.98
N PHE A 86 -11.22 1.69 -1.78
CA PHE A 86 -9.90 2.24 -1.50
C PHE A 86 -8.81 1.52 -2.30
N GLU A 87 -8.77 0.19 -2.23
CA GLU A 87 -7.79 -0.62 -2.96
C GLU A 87 -7.99 -0.54 -4.47
N THR A 88 -9.23 -0.49 -4.96
CA THR A 88 -9.52 -0.28 -6.39
C THR A 88 -8.95 1.05 -6.88
N ARG A 89 -8.97 2.10 -6.03
CA ARG A 89 -8.38 3.41 -6.35
C ARG A 89 -6.85 3.31 -6.48
N LEU A 90 -6.18 2.62 -5.57
CA LEU A 90 -4.75 2.32 -5.68
C LEU A 90 -4.43 1.45 -6.92
N ALA A 91 -5.25 0.44 -7.20
CA ALA A 91 -5.07 -0.47 -8.32
C ALA A 91 -5.12 0.26 -9.68
N LYS A 92 -5.93 1.33 -9.81
CA LYS A 92 -6.02 2.13 -11.04
C LYS A 92 -4.70 2.81 -11.44
N VAL A 93 -3.88 3.18 -10.47
CA VAL A 93 -2.60 3.90 -10.68
C VAL A 93 -1.37 3.01 -10.48
N SER A 94 -1.57 1.80 -9.97
CA SER A 94 -0.54 0.78 -9.82
C SER A 94 -0.15 0.20 -11.17
N LEU A 95 1.09 -0.23 -11.34
CA LEU A 95 1.52 -1.09 -12.44
C LEU A 95 1.14 -2.55 -12.14
N SER A 96 0.93 -3.36 -13.18
CA SER A 96 0.79 -4.81 -13.01
C SER A 96 2.14 -5.45 -12.67
N SER A 97 2.10 -6.64 -12.09
CA SER A 97 3.29 -7.46 -11.81
C SER A 97 4.04 -7.80 -13.10
N GLU A 98 3.33 -7.95 -14.21
CA GLU A 98 3.90 -8.16 -15.53
C GLU A 98 4.67 -6.91 -16.01
N GLU A 99 4.09 -5.71 -15.89
CA GLU A 99 4.76 -4.47 -16.24
C GLU A 99 6.05 -4.27 -15.42
N MET A 100 5.96 -4.49 -14.10
CA MET A 100 7.09 -4.35 -13.18
C MET A 100 8.20 -5.38 -13.45
N SER A 101 7.86 -6.63 -13.79
CA SER A 101 8.86 -7.68 -14.03
C SER A 101 9.58 -7.54 -15.38
N ARG A 102 8.94 -6.90 -16.37
CA ARG A 102 9.51 -6.71 -17.70
C ARG A 102 10.53 -5.57 -17.76
N ASP A 103 10.34 -4.54 -16.95
CA ASP A 103 11.18 -3.33 -16.98
C ASP A 103 11.56 -2.86 -15.58
N VAL A 104 12.81 -3.13 -15.19
CA VAL A 104 13.37 -2.70 -13.90
C VAL A 104 13.48 -1.18 -13.77
N GLU A 105 13.52 -0.42 -14.86
CA GLU A 105 13.56 1.04 -14.82
C GLU A 105 12.26 1.61 -14.24
N THR A 106 11.15 0.84 -14.27
CA THR A 106 9.91 1.20 -13.58
C THR A 106 10.07 1.37 -12.07
N PHE A 107 11.15 0.86 -11.49
CA PHE A 107 11.48 1.06 -10.08
C PHE A 107 12.49 2.19 -9.83
N TYR A 108 13.10 2.77 -10.87
CA TYR A 108 14.24 3.68 -10.75
C TYR A 108 13.84 5.13 -11.07
N HIS A 109 13.25 5.79 -10.07
CA HIS A 109 12.89 7.21 -10.11
C HIS A 109 13.59 7.95 -8.95
N PRO A 110 14.92 8.13 -9.03
CA PRO A 110 15.70 8.77 -7.98
C PRO A 110 15.29 10.23 -7.81
N VAL A 111 15.00 10.62 -6.57
CA VAL A 111 14.64 11.98 -6.17
C VAL A 111 15.35 12.33 -4.87
N SER A 112 15.63 13.62 -4.66
CA SER A 112 16.00 14.13 -3.33
C SER A 112 14.79 14.14 -2.40
N ILE A 113 15.03 14.21 -1.09
CA ILE A 113 13.96 14.35 -0.08
C ILE A 113 13.11 15.60 -0.34
N ALA A 114 13.75 16.71 -0.72
CA ALA A 114 13.05 17.97 -0.99
C ALA A 114 12.14 17.88 -2.22
N GLU A 115 12.59 17.24 -3.30
CA GLU A 115 11.76 16.99 -4.48
C GLU A 115 10.59 16.06 -4.16
N ALA A 116 10.84 15.00 -3.38
CA ALA A 116 9.77 14.10 -2.96
C ALA A 116 8.70 14.81 -2.11
N ASP A 117 9.12 15.65 -1.17
CA ASP A 117 8.20 16.48 -0.35
C ASP A 117 7.40 17.46 -1.22
N GLN A 118 7.97 17.97 -2.31
CA GLN A 118 7.26 18.83 -3.27
C GLN A 118 6.25 18.05 -4.12
N LEU A 119 6.61 16.84 -4.55
CA LEU A 119 5.73 15.97 -5.34
C LEU A 119 4.56 15.42 -4.52
N THR A 120 4.77 15.14 -3.23
CA THR A 120 3.76 14.60 -2.31
C THR A 120 3.61 15.45 -1.04
N PRO A 121 3.10 16.70 -1.12
CA PRO A 121 3.08 17.63 0.02
C PRO A 121 2.24 17.15 1.23
N ASN A 122 1.27 16.25 1.02
CA ASN A 122 0.46 15.66 2.08
C ASN A 122 1.16 14.48 2.77
N PHE A 123 2.21 13.93 2.15
CA PHE A 123 3.09 12.91 2.72
C PHE A 123 4.56 13.35 2.64
N LEU A 124 4.99 14.07 3.68
CA LEU A 124 6.41 14.45 3.82
C LEU A 124 7.29 13.22 4.08
N TRP A 125 8.21 12.97 3.15
CA TRP A 125 9.26 11.95 3.17
C TRP A 125 10.37 12.29 4.16
N SER A 126 10.70 13.58 4.33
CA SER A 126 11.60 14.03 5.41
C SER A 126 11.18 13.46 6.77
N LYS A 127 9.90 13.66 7.13
CA LYS A 127 9.30 13.11 8.35
C LYS A 127 9.19 11.58 8.35
N PHE A 128 9.09 10.94 7.19
CA PHE A 128 9.04 9.49 7.08
C PHE A 128 10.41 8.89 7.42
N PHE A 129 11.49 9.38 6.82
CA PHE A 129 12.86 8.96 7.11
C PHE A 129 13.26 9.25 8.55
N ASP A 130 12.89 10.41 9.11
CA ASP A 130 13.12 10.71 10.52
C ASP A 130 12.43 9.68 11.43
N ALA A 131 11.20 9.28 11.09
CA ALA A 131 10.47 8.26 11.84
C ALA A 131 11.08 6.85 11.73
N GLN A 132 11.86 6.56 10.67
CA GLN A 132 12.61 5.30 10.57
C GLN A 132 13.88 5.31 11.43
N GLY A 133 14.25 6.46 12.03
CA GLY A 133 15.48 6.58 12.82
C GLY A 133 16.75 6.53 11.98
N VAL A 134 16.66 6.79 10.68
CA VAL A 134 17.80 6.79 9.76
C VAL A 134 18.15 8.22 9.34
N LYS A 135 19.44 8.44 9.03
CA LYS A 135 19.86 9.71 8.43
C LYS A 135 19.20 9.85 7.06
N GLN A 136 18.57 11.00 6.81
CA GLN A 136 17.98 11.31 5.50
C GLN A 136 19.03 11.15 4.40
N PRO A 137 18.78 10.32 3.38
CA PRO A 137 19.72 10.11 2.30
C PRO A 137 19.73 11.33 1.36
N ALA A 138 20.80 11.48 0.58
CA ALA A 138 20.85 12.50 -0.47
C ALA A 138 19.79 12.24 -1.55
N LEU A 139 19.53 10.96 -1.84
CA LEU A 139 18.53 10.52 -2.79
C LEU A 139 17.93 9.16 -2.37
N PHE A 140 16.72 8.90 -2.84
CA PHE A 140 16.07 7.59 -2.79
C PHE A 140 15.20 7.44 -4.04
N SER A 141 14.77 6.22 -4.37
CA SER A 141 13.87 6.01 -5.50
C SER A 141 12.41 6.09 -5.07
N LEU A 142 11.65 7.01 -5.68
CA LEU A 142 10.19 7.08 -5.59
C LEU A 142 9.57 6.26 -6.74
N ALA A 143 9.77 4.94 -6.66
CA ALA A 143 9.69 3.98 -7.77
C ALA A 143 8.44 4.12 -8.68
N GLN A 144 7.23 4.28 -8.14
CA GLN A 144 6.03 4.51 -8.97
C GLN A 144 5.41 5.88 -8.68
N PRO A 145 5.83 6.95 -9.37
CA PRO A 145 5.40 8.32 -9.06
C PRO A 145 3.89 8.53 -9.13
N LYS A 146 3.19 7.90 -10.09
CA LYS A 146 1.73 7.99 -10.21
C LYS A 146 1.00 7.41 -9.00
N PHE A 147 1.50 6.28 -8.47
CA PHE A 147 0.96 5.68 -7.26
C PHE A 147 1.12 6.63 -6.05
N HIS A 148 2.32 7.17 -5.86
CA HIS A 148 2.59 8.08 -4.74
C HIS A 148 1.84 9.41 -4.86
N ALA A 149 1.64 9.92 -6.07
CA ALA A 149 0.78 11.08 -6.33
C ALA A 149 -0.69 10.81 -5.97
N GLU A 150 -1.20 9.60 -6.26
CA GLU A 150 -2.56 9.20 -5.91
C GLU A 150 -2.74 9.06 -4.39
N VAL A 151 -1.78 8.42 -3.71
CA VAL A 151 -1.76 8.34 -2.24
C VAL A 151 -1.77 9.74 -1.63
N ASN A 152 -0.96 10.66 -2.18
CA ASN A 152 -0.94 12.05 -1.77
C ASN A 152 -2.31 12.75 -1.92
N ALA A 153 -3.02 12.51 -3.02
CA ALA A 153 -4.37 13.06 -3.24
C ALA A 153 -5.40 12.43 -2.28
N MET A 154 -5.36 11.12 -2.09
CA MET A 154 -6.24 10.37 -1.19
C MET A 154 -6.14 10.86 0.27
N LEU A 155 -4.96 11.34 0.70
CA LEU A 155 -4.77 11.88 2.06
C LEU A 155 -5.61 13.13 2.33
N THR A 156 -5.99 13.87 1.28
CA THR A 156 -6.84 15.07 1.40
C THR A 156 -8.29 14.83 0.98
N GLU A 157 -8.52 13.90 0.06
CA GLU A 157 -9.86 13.65 -0.48
C GLU A 157 -10.69 12.66 0.33
N LEU A 158 -10.04 11.67 0.94
CA LEU A 158 -10.75 10.65 1.71
C LEU A 158 -10.88 11.06 3.18
N PRO A 159 -12.03 10.81 3.81
CA PRO A 159 -12.18 11.04 5.24
C PRO A 159 -11.23 10.14 6.03
N ILE A 160 -10.73 10.62 7.16
CA ILE A 160 -9.85 9.84 8.06
C ILE A 160 -10.45 8.50 8.49
N ALA A 161 -11.78 8.39 8.51
CA ALA A 161 -12.48 7.13 8.78
C ALA A 161 -12.17 6.05 7.75
N ALA A 162 -12.08 6.40 6.46
CA ALA A 162 -11.73 5.45 5.40
C ALA A 162 -10.29 4.93 5.57
N TRP A 163 -9.35 5.83 5.88
CA TRP A 163 -7.96 5.46 6.19
C TRP A 163 -7.85 4.53 7.40
N LYS A 164 -8.59 4.81 8.48
CA LYS A 164 -8.61 3.94 9.66
C LYS A 164 -9.19 2.56 9.34
N THR A 165 -10.22 2.50 8.50
CA THR A 165 -10.87 1.26 8.09
C THR A 165 -9.92 0.39 7.28
N TYR A 166 -9.29 0.99 6.26
CA TYR A 166 -8.26 0.36 5.43
C TYR A 166 -7.07 -0.18 6.26
N LEU A 167 -6.46 0.68 7.08
CA LEU A 167 -5.29 0.29 7.87
C LEU A 167 -5.62 -0.76 8.94
N ARG A 168 -6.82 -0.71 9.53
CA ARG A 168 -7.28 -1.71 10.50
C ARG A 168 -7.38 -3.08 9.84
N PHE A 169 -8.04 -3.16 8.68
CA PHE A 169 -8.19 -4.43 7.97
C PHE A 169 -6.83 -5.04 7.63
N HIS A 170 -5.93 -4.29 6.98
CA HIS A 170 -4.62 -4.83 6.62
C HIS A 170 -3.78 -5.27 7.82
N LEU A 171 -3.87 -4.55 8.94
CA LEU A 171 -3.19 -4.98 10.16
C LEU A 171 -3.74 -6.31 10.70
N ILE A 172 -5.06 -6.52 10.65
CA ILE A 172 -5.68 -7.78 11.09
C ILE A 172 -5.35 -8.90 10.10
N ASP A 173 -5.43 -8.64 8.80
CA ASP A 173 -5.11 -9.57 7.72
C ASP A 173 -3.65 -10.08 7.86
N GLU A 174 -2.70 -9.16 8.02
CA GLU A 174 -1.29 -9.49 8.24
C GLU A 174 -1.06 -10.30 9.54
N ALA A 175 -1.84 -10.01 10.59
CA ALA A 175 -1.78 -10.73 11.86
C ALA A 175 -2.49 -12.09 11.84
N SER A 176 -3.39 -12.34 10.89
CA SER A 176 -4.31 -13.49 10.89
C SER A 176 -3.62 -14.85 10.98
N PRO A 177 -2.48 -15.10 10.30
CA PRO A 177 -1.74 -16.36 10.44
C PRO A 177 -1.20 -16.63 11.85
N TYR A 178 -1.19 -15.63 12.73
CA TYR A 178 -0.69 -15.71 14.10
C TYR A 178 -1.83 -15.66 15.15
N LEU A 179 -3.08 -15.60 14.71
CA LEU A 179 -4.27 -15.61 15.57
C LEU A 179 -4.86 -17.03 15.65
N SER A 180 -6.07 -17.16 16.20
CA SER A 180 -6.74 -18.46 16.29
C SER A 180 -7.14 -18.99 14.91
N ASP A 181 -7.36 -20.30 14.80
CA ASP A 181 -7.79 -20.98 13.57
C ASP A 181 -9.05 -20.37 12.92
N ALA A 182 -9.85 -19.60 13.66
CA ALA A 182 -11.00 -18.88 13.10
C ALA A 182 -10.60 -17.79 12.10
N TYR A 183 -9.38 -17.26 12.21
CA TYR A 183 -8.78 -16.24 11.34
C TYR A 183 -7.98 -16.83 10.16
N ALA A 184 -7.73 -18.15 10.18
CA ALA A 184 -7.00 -18.86 9.12
C ALA A 184 -7.86 -19.10 7.86
#